data_AF-A0A3N0GSL4-F1
#
_entry.id   AF-A0A3N0GSL4-F1
#
_cell.length_a   1.000
_cell.length_b   1.000
_cell.length_c   1.000
_cell.angle_alpha   90.00
_cell.angle_beta   90.00
_cell.angle_gamma   90.00
#
_symmetry.space_group_name_H-M   'P 1'
#
loop_
_entity.id
_entity.type
_entity.pdbx_description
1 polymer ?
#
loop_
_entity_poly.entity_id
_entity_poly.type
_entity_poly.pdbx_seq_one_letter_code
_entity_poly.pdbx_strand_id
1 'polypeptide(L)'
;TNDTTPGKYCWRAEYTPDTAGSAYYLPSTHTNATTECFTVAHASPTITTQIAVTGANAPGLGFTTLGDTATLHDFVPGTVTGDTVDFNLYDVTADPGCTGSVVFHTTGTLNASGVATTSATYNPTAAHTYVWIASYGGDSFNDPASGSCSDANESATIVGAQIDVAKSANPPGPVSAGATIGFDITVSNSGAVPATGVTVTDNLPAKANAASSGDLNWSLNP
;
A
#
# COMPACT_ATOMS: atom_id res chain seq x y z
N THR A 1 1.12 4.65 42.12
CA THR A 1 1.53 3.92 40.90
C THR A 1 0.57 4.31 39.81
N ASN A 2 1.04 4.54 38.59
CA ASN A 2 0.13 4.75 37.46
C ASN A 2 -0.45 3.39 37.10
N ASP A 3 -1.76 3.25 37.20
CA ASP A 3 -2.45 2.05 36.75
C ASP A 3 -2.77 2.20 35.26
N THR A 4 -2.26 1.27 34.45
CA THR A 4 -2.47 1.23 33.00
C THR A 4 -3.48 0.16 32.62
N THR A 5 -4.01 -0.60 33.57
CA THR A 5 -4.95 -1.68 33.26
C THR A 5 -6.35 -1.08 33.10
N PRO A 6 -7.04 -1.25 31.96
CA PRO A 6 -8.40 -0.79 31.81
C PRO A 6 -9.32 -1.41 32.86
N GLY A 7 -10.14 -0.59 33.51
CA GLY A 7 -10.98 -1.07 34.61
C GLY A 7 -11.61 0.03 35.44
N LYS A 8 -12.58 -0.37 36.26
CA LYS A 8 -13.20 0.50 37.26
C LYS A 8 -12.52 0.28 38.61
N TYR A 9 -11.92 1.33 39.14
CA TYR A 9 -11.21 1.32 40.42
C TYR A 9 -12.01 2.12 41.42
N CYS A 10 -12.47 1.46 42.47
CA CYS A 10 -13.23 2.08 43.55
C CYS A 10 -12.42 2.08 44.84
N TRP A 11 -12.51 3.18 45.56
CA TRP A 11 -11.73 3.47 46.74
C TRP A 11 -12.65 3.37 47.95
N ARG A 12 -12.07 3.01 49.09
CA ARG A 12 -12.80 2.90 50.35
C ARG A 12 -11.99 3.58 51.43
N ALA A 13 -12.62 4.53 52.11
CA ALA A 13 -12.08 5.10 53.32
C ALA A 13 -12.57 4.31 54.54
N GLU A 14 -11.65 3.96 55.44
CA GLU A 14 -11.97 3.34 56.73
C GLU A 14 -11.31 4.11 57.87
N TYR A 15 -12.09 4.37 58.92
CA TYR A 15 -11.60 4.79 60.21
C TYR A 15 -11.82 3.67 61.21
N THR A 16 -10.74 3.24 61.85
CA THR A 16 -10.80 2.32 62.99
C THR A 16 -10.13 3.01 64.18
N PRO A 17 -10.84 3.26 65.29
CA PRO A 17 -10.24 3.88 66.47
C PRO A 17 -9.20 2.95 67.09
N ASP A 18 -8.15 3.53 67.65
CA ASP A 18 -7.16 2.78 68.43
C ASP A 18 -7.72 2.37 69.81
N THR A 19 -6.92 1.67 70.61
CA THR A 19 -7.34 1.15 71.92
C THR A 19 -7.75 2.24 72.91
N ALA A 20 -7.22 3.45 72.80
CA ALA A 20 -7.60 4.57 73.66
C ALA A 20 -8.86 5.28 73.14
N GLY A 21 -9.00 5.40 71.81
CA GLY A 21 -10.11 6.03 71.14
C GLY A 21 -11.39 5.20 71.10
N SER A 22 -11.32 3.87 71.30
CA SER A 22 -12.50 2.99 71.20
C SER A 22 -13.57 3.23 72.27
N ALA A 23 -13.24 3.92 73.36
CA ALA A 23 -14.20 4.36 74.37
C ALA A 23 -14.99 5.62 73.97
N TYR A 24 -14.52 6.36 72.96
CA TYR A 24 -15.04 7.67 72.58
C TYR A 24 -15.53 7.76 71.13
N TYR A 25 -15.01 6.91 70.23
CA TYR A 25 -15.31 6.95 68.80
C TYR A 25 -15.73 5.58 68.28
N LEU A 26 -16.66 5.58 67.32
CA LEU A 26 -17.06 4.39 66.58
C LEU A 26 -16.27 4.29 65.27
N PRO A 27 -15.89 3.08 64.81
CA PRO A 27 -15.34 2.90 63.48
C PRO A 27 -16.37 3.33 62.42
N SER A 28 -15.87 3.83 61.31
CA SER A 28 -16.71 4.21 60.17
C SER A 28 -16.02 3.86 58.88
N THR A 29 -16.80 3.55 57.86
CA THR A 29 -16.25 3.24 56.54
C THR A 29 -17.16 3.84 55.50
N HIS A 30 -16.57 4.45 54.48
CA HIS A 30 -17.30 5.00 53.36
C HIS A 30 -16.75 4.40 52.08
N THR A 31 -17.63 3.73 51.34
CA THR A 31 -17.39 3.35 49.97
C THR A 31 -18.70 3.54 49.21
N ASN A 32 -18.67 4.26 48.12
CA ASN A 32 -19.77 4.35 47.19
C ASN A 32 -19.27 4.07 45.77
N ALA A 33 -20.11 3.38 45.00
CA ALA A 33 -19.77 3.00 43.64
C ALA A 33 -19.87 4.17 42.64
N THR A 34 -20.00 5.41 43.14
CA THR A 34 -20.36 6.61 42.37
C THR A 34 -19.27 7.68 42.45
N THR A 35 -19.03 8.29 43.61
CA THR A 35 -18.05 9.39 43.79
C THR A 35 -16.65 8.92 44.15
N GLU A 36 -16.48 7.66 44.54
CA GLU A 36 -15.16 7.09 44.91
C GLU A 36 -14.61 6.12 43.88
N CYS A 37 -15.11 6.18 42.64
CA CYS A 37 -14.61 5.34 41.56
C CYS A 37 -14.07 6.17 40.39
N PHE A 38 -13.07 5.65 39.69
CA PHE A 38 -12.69 6.10 38.35
C PHE A 38 -12.56 4.92 37.39
N THR A 39 -12.49 5.25 36.11
CA THR A 39 -12.19 4.28 35.04
C THR A 39 -10.85 4.62 34.42
N VAL A 40 -9.98 3.61 34.32
CA VAL A 40 -8.85 3.65 33.38
C VAL A 40 -9.36 3.05 32.08
N ALA A 41 -9.11 3.73 30.97
CA ALA A 41 -9.42 3.27 29.63
C ALA A 41 -8.23 3.57 28.72
N HIS A 42 -8.00 2.71 27.74
CA HIS A 42 -7.09 3.03 26.65
C HIS A 42 -7.75 4.03 25.70
N ALA A 43 -6.92 4.73 24.93
CA ALA A 43 -7.38 5.36 23.71
C ALA A 43 -7.62 4.30 22.63
N SER A 44 -8.58 4.53 21.74
CA SER A 44 -8.84 3.67 20.57
C SER A 44 -8.43 4.42 19.31
N PRO A 45 -7.15 4.41 18.94
CA PRO A 45 -6.64 5.20 17.84
C PRO A 45 -7.15 4.70 16.47
N THR A 46 -7.02 5.55 15.46
CA THR A 46 -7.18 5.16 14.04
C THR A 46 -5.88 5.41 13.29
N ILE A 47 -5.68 4.72 12.18
CA ILE A 47 -4.47 4.86 11.35
C ILE A 47 -4.86 5.21 9.92
N THR A 48 -4.19 6.19 9.34
CA THR A 48 -4.28 6.49 7.90
C THR A 48 -2.90 6.42 7.27
N THR A 49 -2.85 6.21 5.97
CA THR A 49 -1.61 6.01 5.22
C THR A 49 -1.50 7.02 4.09
N GLN A 50 -0.29 7.16 3.55
CA GLN A 50 0.01 8.00 2.41
C GLN A 50 1.18 7.39 1.67
N ILE A 51 0.86 6.68 0.59
CA ILE A 51 1.85 5.98 -0.22
C ILE A 51 2.86 6.98 -0.78
N ALA A 52 4.14 6.62 -0.66
CA ALA A 52 5.25 7.37 -1.21
C ALA A 52 5.70 6.71 -2.52
N VAL A 53 5.27 7.28 -3.65
CA VAL A 53 5.71 6.87 -4.98
C VAL A 53 6.91 7.73 -5.40
N THR A 54 8.09 7.13 -5.49
CA THR A 54 9.35 7.84 -5.72
C THR A 54 10.14 7.24 -6.88
N GLY A 55 11.11 7.99 -7.41
CA GLY A 55 11.99 7.56 -8.50
C GLY A 55 11.98 8.52 -9.69
N ALA A 56 12.97 8.39 -10.58
CA ALA A 56 13.22 9.38 -11.64
C ALA A 56 12.08 9.48 -12.68
N ASN A 57 11.38 8.36 -12.93
CA ASN A 57 10.28 8.27 -13.91
C ASN A 57 9.06 7.54 -13.31
N ALA A 58 8.73 7.82 -12.06
CA ALA A 58 7.54 7.22 -11.43
C ALA A 58 6.24 7.63 -12.14
N PRO A 59 5.23 6.74 -12.26
CA PRO A 59 5.14 5.38 -11.71
C PRO A 59 5.59 4.27 -12.68
N GLY A 60 6.59 4.57 -13.54
CA GLY A 60 7.12 3.61 -14.50
C GLY A 60 7.84 2.40 -13.87
N LEU A 61 7.56 1.20 -14.40
CA LEU A 61 8.20 -0.05 -13.98
C LEU A 61 9.72 0.02 -14.10
N GLY A 62 10.45 -0.41 -13.06
CA GLY A 62 11.92 -0.36 -13.01
C GLY A 62 12.50 1.02 -12.67
N PHE A 63 11.68 2.07 -12.62
CA PHE A 63 12.07 3.43 -12.25
C PHE A 63 11.34 3.96 -11.01
N THR A 64 10.54 3.10 -10.37
CA THR A 64 9.69 3.44 -9.24
C THR A 64 10.09 2.65 -8.01
N THR A 65 10.09 3.32 -6.86
CA THR A 65 10.12 2.70 -5.53
C THR A 65 8.88 3.10 -4.74
N LEU A 66 8.30 2.15 -4.03
CA LEU A 66 7.13 2.34 -3.18
C LEU A 66 7.56 2.31 -1.71
N GLY A 67 7.32 3.39 -0.99
CA GLY A 67 7.29 3.42 0.46
C GLY A 67 5.90 3.83 0.95
N ASP A 68 5.75 4.05 2.25
CA ASP A 68 4.50 4.53 2.83
C ASP A 68 4.75 5.37 4.09
N THR A 69 3.78 6.20 4.45
CA THR A 69 3.76 6.94 5.71
C THR A 69 2.42 6.74 6.40
N ALA A 70 2.45 6.12 7.58
CA ALA A 70 1.30 5.99 8.45
C ALA A 70 1.23 7.15 9.46
N THR A 71 0.02 7.63 9.72
CA THR A 71 -0.30 8.58 10.79
C THR A 71 -1.31 7.95 11.73
N LEU A 72 -0.95 7.83 13.00
CA LEU A 72 -1.82 7.39 14.08
C LEU A 72 -2.57 8.61 14.65
N HIS A 73 -3.87 8.48 14.84
CA HIS A 73 -4.75 9.54 15.31
C HIS A 73 -5.36 9.15 16.65
N ASP A 74 -5.76 10.15 17.44
CA ASP A 74 -6.50 9.96 18.69
C ASP A 74 -5.79 9.09 19.75
N PHE A 75 -4.46 8.99 19.69
CA PHE A 75 -3.64 8.30 20.68
C PHE A 75 -3.37 9.17 21.91
N VAL A 76 -2.95 8.56 23.02
CA VAL A 76 -2.56 9.26 24.26
C VAL A 76 -1.23 10.01 24.04
N PRO A 77 -1.17 11.35 24.13
CA PRO A 77 0.05 12.10 23.82
C PRO A 77 1.26 11.67 24.67
N GLY A 78 2.40 11.50 24.00
CA GLY A 78 3.67 11.14 24.65
C GLY A 78 3.84 9.66 24.99
N THR A 79 2.93 8.78 24.55
CA THR A 79 3.00 7.34 24.84
C THR A 79 3.57 6.50 23.68
N VAL A 80 3.37 6.94 22.44
CA VAL A 80 3.65 6.12 21.25
C VAL A 80 5.04 6.29 20.62
N THR A 81 5.90 7.17 21.16
CA THR A 81 7.20 7.45 20.51
C THR A 81 8.13 6.25 20.60
N GLY A 82 8.63 5.79 19.46
CA GLY A 82 9.48 4.61 19.36
C GLY A 82 8.72 3.30 19.19
N ASP A 83 7.39 3.33 19.27
CA ASP A 83 6.57 2.18 18.94
C ASP A 83 6.66 1.83 17.45
N THR A 84 6.36 0.58 17.14
CA THR A 84 6.47 0.04 15.77
C THR A 84 5.12 0.03 15.06
N VAL A 85 5.13 0.47 13.81
CA VAL A 85 4.06 0.24 12.82
C VAL A 85 4.55 -0.80 11.82
N ASP A 86 3.76 -1.84 11.62
CA ASP A 86 3.96 -2.88 10.62
C ASP A 86 3.33 -2.46 9.30
N PHE A 87 4.06 -2.58 8.19
CA PHE A 87 3.58 -2.26 6.85
C PHE A 87 3.65 -3.51 5.97
N ASN A 88 2.51 -3.94 5.46
CA ASN A 88 2.39 -5.03 4.50
C ASN A 88 1.91 -4.49 3.16
N LEU A 89 2.67 -4.77 2.10
CA LEU A 89 2.31 -4.43 0.73
C LEU A 89 1.67 -5.64 0.06
N TYR A 90 0.55 -5.41 -0.62
CA TYR A 90 -0.19 -6.40 -1.39
C TYR A 90 -0.21 -6.01 -2.87
N ASP A 91 -0.23 -7.00 -3.75
CA ASP A 91 -0.54 -6.82 -5.18
C ASP A 91 -2.03 -7.12 -5.40
N VAL A 92 -2.82 -6.06 -5.51
CA VAL A 92 -4.28 -6.17 -5.60
C VAL A 92 -4.79 -6.47 -7.01
N THR A 93 -3.88 -6.56 -7.98
CA THR A 93 -4.22 -7.06 -9.33
C THR A 93 -4.57 -8.54 -9.27
N ALA A 94 -3.89 -9.29 -8.40
CA ALA A 94 -4.14 -10.72 -8.16
C ALA A 94 -4.99 -10.98 -6.90
N ASP A 95 -4.98 -10.07 -5.93
CA ASP A 95 -5.68 -10.22 -4.64
C ASP A 95 -6.41 -8.92 -4.25
N PRO A 96 -7.61 -8.65 -4.81
CA PRO A 96 -8.34 -7.41 -4.57
C PRO A 96 -8.74 -7.17 -3.11
N GLY A 97 -8.64 -8.18 -2.24
CA GLY A 97 -9.02 -8.10 -0.84
C GLY A 97 -7.85 -7.98 0.14
N CYS A 98 -6.60 -7.96 -0.34
CA CYS A 98 -5.40 -7.99 0.50
C CYS A 98 -5.43 -9.17 1.52
N THR A 99 -5.94 -10.33 1.10
CA THR A 99 -6.10 -11.54 1.95
C THR A 99 -5.08 -12.63 1.64
N GLY A 100 -4.37 -12.48 0.53
CA GLY A 100 -3.37 -13.39 0.00
C GLY A 100 -1.99 -13.11 0.58
N SER A 101 -0.96 -13.41 -0.22
CA SER A 101 0.42 -13.27 0.22
C SER A 101 0.89 -11.82 0.16
N VAL A 102 1.51 -11.37 1.25
CA VAL A 102 2.25 -10.12 1.31
C VAL A 102 3.42 -10.18 0.32
N VAL A 103 3.49 -9.22 -0.61
CA VAL A 103 4.58 -9.14 -1.60
C VAL A 103 5.81 -8.44 -1.05
N PHE A 104 5.63 -7.58 -0.04
CA PHE A 104 6.72 -6.93 0.66
C PHE A 104 6.29 -6.52 2.07
N HIS A 105 7.19 -6.70 3.03
CA HIS A 105 6.99 -6.37 4.43
C HIS A 105 8.12 -5.47 4.92
N THR A 106 7.76 -4.44 5.69
CA THR A 106 8.72 -3.58 6.39
C THR A 106 8.04 -3.00 7.63
N THR A 107 8.82 -2.37 8.50
CA THR A 107 8.29 -1.62 9.63
C THR A 107 8.64 -0.14 9.51
N GLY A 108 8.03 0.68 10.36
CA GLY A 108 8.43 2.06 10.66
C GLY A 108 8.27 2.33 12.16
N THR A 109 8.95 3.36 12.66
CA THR A 109 8.85 3.77 14.07
C THR A 109 8.05 5.05 14.20
N LEU A 110 7.10 5.09 15.14
CA LEU A 110 6.31 6.28 15.42
C LEU A 110 7.17 7.37 16.08
N ASN A 111 7.06 8.58 15.56
CA ASN A 111 7.60 9.77 16.22
C ASN A 111 6.59 10.36 17.23
N ALA A 112 6.95 11.44 17.91
CA ALA A 112 6.10 12.09 18.91
C ALA A 112 4.77 12.63 18.36
N SER A 113 4.66 12.82 17.05
CA SER A 113 3.43 13.24 16.37
C SER A 113 2.58 12.06 15.87
N GLY A 114 2.94 10.81 16.21
CA GLY A 114 2.23 9.63 15.74
C GLY A 114 2.47 9.30 14.27
N VAL A 115 3.57 9.76 13.68
CA VAL A 115 3.90 9.49 12.27
C VAL A 115 5.02 8.46 12.18
N ALA A 116 4.83 7.43 11.36
CA ALA A 116 5.83 6.41 11.01
C ALA A 116 5.99 6.32 9.50
N THR A 117 7.22 6.24 9.01
CA THR A 117 7.52 6.01 7.60
C THR A 117 8.21 4.66 7.45
N THR A 118 7.94 3.97 6.34
CA THR A 118 8.59 2.68 6.02
C THR A 118 10.11 2.78 6.07
N SER A 119 10.76 1.86 6.79
CA SER A 119 12.22 1.79 6.93
C SER A 119 12.93 1.30 5.67
N ALA A 120 12.21 0.61 4.78
CA ALA A 120 12.67 0.17 3.47
C ALA A 120 11.59 0.40 2.43
N THR A 121 12.00 0.49 1.17
CA THR A 121 11.09 0.66 0.02
C THR A 121 11.06 -0.61 -0.84
N TYR A 122 9.96 -0.80 -1.55
CA TYR A 122 9.76 -1.88 -2.51
C TYR A 122 10.05 -1.41 -3.94
N ASN A 123 10.70 -2.25 -4.74
CA ASN A 123 10.94 -2.04 -6.17
C ASN A 123 10.02 -2.97 -6.96
N PRO A 124 8.89 -2.48 -7.53
CA PRO A 124 7.98 -3.31 -8.28
C PRO A 124 8.64 -4.00 -9.48
N THR A 125 8.32 -5.28 -9.67
CA THR A 125 8.80 -6.09 -10.79
C THR A 125 7.76 -6.33 -11.88
N ALA A 126 6.51 -5.90 -11.65
CA ALA A 126 5.41 -5.98 -12.60
C ALA A 126 4.57 -4.68 -12.60
N ALA A 127 4.00 -4.36 -13.75
CA ALA A 127 3.11 -3.22 -13.98
C ALA A 127 1.69 -3.53 -13.46
N HIS A 128 1.54 -3.47 -12.14
CA HIS A 128 0.36 -3.84 -11.37
C HIS A 128 -0.06 -2.73 -10.41
N THR A 129 -1.20 -2.89 -9.74
CA THR A 129 -1.61 -2.04 -8.63
C THR A 129 -1.20 -2.66 -7.30
N TYR A 130 -0.54 -1.86 -6.45
CA TYR A 130 -0.06 -2.25 -5.13
C TYR A 130 -0.72 -1.41 -4.05
N VAL A 131 -0.94 -2.01 -2.88
CA VAL A 131 -1.65 -1.41 -1.74
C VAL A 131 -0.92 -1.69 -0.43
N TRP A 132 -0.65 -0.65 0.36
CA TRP A 132 -0.06 -0.76 1.70
C TRP A 132 -1.10 -0.83 2.80
N ILE A 133 -1.06 -1.86 3.63
CA ILE A 133 -1.79 -1.88 4.90
C ILE A 133 -0.81 -1.65 6.05
N ALA A 134 -1.05 -0.57 6.81
CA ALA A 134 -0.32 -0.27 8.03
C ALA A 134 -1.09 -0.74 9.28
N SER A 135 -0.38 -1.31 10.25
CA SER A 135 -0.95 -1.70 11.53
C SER A 135 -0.06 -1.34 12.72
N TYR A 136 -0.69 -0.79 13.76
CA TYR A 136 -0.10 -0.48 15.04
C TYR A 136 -0.61 -1.49 16.08
N GLY A 137 0.32 -2.15 16.77
CA GLY A 137 0.01 -3.22 17.72
C GLY A 137 -0.59 -2.77 19.07
N GLY A 138 -0.70 -1.46 19.30
CA GLY A 138 -1.08 -0.91 20.60
C GLY A 138 0.08 -0.90 21.60
N ASP A 139 -0.17 -0.28 22.75
CA ASP A 139 0.73 -0.25 23.90
C ASP A 139 -0.07 -0.35 25.22
N SER A 140 0.50 0.10 26.34
CA SER A 140 -0.20 0.12 27.64
C SER A 140 -1.25 1.22 27.79
N PHE A 141 -1.41 2.10 26.80
CA PHE A 141 -2.26 3.28 26.83
C PHE A 141 -3.23 3.36 25.65
N ASN A 142 -2.93 2.64 24.57
CA ASN A 142 -3.60 2.72 23.29
C ASN A 142 -3.93 1.30 22.80
N ASP A 143 -5.17 1.10 22.38
CA ASP A 143 -5.58 -0.11 21.70
C ASP A 143 -4.90 -0.23 20.31
N PRO A 144 -4.83 -1.44 19.74
CA PRO A 144 -4.31 -1.63 18.38
C PRO A 144 -5.16 -0.90 17.33
N ALA A 145 -4.53 -0.47 16.24
CA ALA A 145 -5.21 0.13 15.08
C ALA A 145 -4.64 -0.43 13.78
N SER A 146 -5.49 -0.61 12.77
CA SER A 146 -5.08 -1.08 11.45
C SER A 146 -5.86 -0.37 10.35
N GLY A 147 -5.20 -0.11 9.23
CA GLY A 147 -5.85 0.27 7.99
C GLY A 147 -6.60 -0.92 7.38
N SER A 148 -7.43 -0.63 6.38
CA SER A 148 -8.17 -1.61 5.60
C SER A 148 -7.70 -1.60 4.16
N CYS A 149 -7.83 -2.74 3.48
CA CYS A 149 -7.55 -2.82 2.04
C CYS A 149 -8.45 -1.85 1.25
N SER A 150 -7.85 -1.15 0.29
CA SER A 150 -8.43 -0.05 -0.49
C SER A 150 -8.81 1.20 0.29
N ASP A 151 -8.20 1.46 1.45
CA ASP A 151 -8.30 2.77 2.10
C ASP A 151 -7.78 3.88 1.18
N ALA A 152 -8.14 5.12 1.48
CA ALA A 152 -7.67 6.25 0.68
C ALA A 152 -6.14 6.39 0.82
N ASN A 153 -5.48 6.75 -0.29
CA ASN A 153 -4.05 7.07 -0.36
C ASN A 153 -3.04 5.93 -0.08
N GLU A 154 -3.46 4.67 0.01
CA GLU A 154 -2.52 3.52 0.16
C GLU A 154 -2.14 2.84 -1.15
N SER A 155 -2.72 3.24 -2.29
CA SER A 155 -2.56 2.53 -3.56
C SER A 155 -1.71 3.27 -4.59
N ALA A 156 -0.92 2.52 -5.34
CA ALA A 156 -0.22 3.01 -6.53
C ALA A 156 -0.31 1.99 -7.67
N THR A 157 -0.55 2.49 -8.88
CA THR A 157 -0.53 1.68 -10.10
C THR A 157 0.78 1.91 -10.84
N ILE A 158 1.54 0.84 -11.01
CA ILE A 158 2.78 0.83 -11.78
C ILE A 158 2.47 0.57 -13.23
N VAL A 159 3.04 1.37 -14.11
CA VAL A 159 2.78 1.30 -15.55
C VAL A 159 4.02 0.80 -16.31
N GLY A 160 3.77 -0.02 -17.32
CA GLY A 160 4.81 -0.54 -18.21
C GLY A 160 4.99 0.30 -19.47
N ALA A 161 5.82 -0.22 -20.38
CA ALA A 161 5.84 0.26 -21.75
C ALA A 161 4.52 -0.13 -22.44
N GLN A 162 4.05 0.70 -23.37
CA GLN A 162 2.84 0.43 -24.15
C GLN A 162 3.23 0.49 -25.62
N ILE A 163 3.32 -0.68 -26.25
CA ILE A 163 3.70 -0.78 -27.66
C ILE A 163 2.46 -0.83 -28.54
N ASP A 164 2.38 0.12 -29.47
CA ASP A 164 1.39 0.18 -30.52
C ASP A 164 2.06 -0.14 -31.86
N VAL A 165 1.38 -0.92 -32.70
CA VAL A 165 1.84 -1.27 -34.05
C VAL A 165 0.74 -0.89 -35.04
N ALA A 166 1.07 -0.02 -35.99
CA ALA A 166 0.21 0.35 -37.10
C ALA A 166 0.79 -0.20 -38.40
N LYS A 167 -0.08 -0.72 -39.27
CA LYS A 167 0.30 -1.24 -40.59
C LYS A 167 -0.66 -0.70 -41.65
N SER A 168 -0.11 -0.10 -42.71
CA SER A 168 -0.88 0.43 -43.83
C SER A 168 -0.30 -0.03 -45.16
N ALA A 169 -1.16 -0.33 -46.14
CA ALA A 169 -0.72 -0.63 -47.49
C ALA A 169 -0.11 0.60 -48.16
N ASN A 170 1.01 0.40 -48.85
CA ASN A 170 1.69 1.45 -49.60
C ASN A 170 2.11 0.90 -50.99
N PRO A 171 1.48 1.35 -52.09
CA PRO A 171 0.42 2.36 -52.12
C PRO A 171 -0.90 1.84 -51.54
N PRO A 172 -1.78 2.74 -51.04
CA PRO A 172 -3.15 2.39 -50.67
C PRO A 172 -3.89 1.79 -51.87
N GLY A 173 -4.69 0.74 -51.63
CA GLY A 173 -5.41 0.03 -52.68
C GLY A 173 -6.62 0.78 -53.26
N PRO A 174 -7.19 0.29 -54.38
CA PRO A 174 -6.79 -0.93 -55.10
C PRO A 174 -5.55 -0.75 -55.99
N VAL A 175 -4.82 -1.84 -56.23
CA VAL A 175 -3.63 -1.91 -57.12
C VAL A 175 -3.85 -2.93 -58.23
N SER A 176 -3.28 -2.69 -59.41
CA SER A 176 -3.35 -3.61 -60.55
C SER A 176 -2.43 -4.82 -60.39
N ALA A 177 -2.77 -5.95 -61.01
CA ALA A 177 -1.90 -7.14 -61.03
C ALA A 177 -0.53 -6.80 -61.66
N GLY A 178 0.54 -7.23 -60.99
CA GLY A 178 1.93 -6.93 -61.39
C GLY A 178 2.46 -5.58 -60.89
N ALA A 179 1.64 -4.75 -60.24
CA ALA A 179 2.15 -3.56 -59.54
C ALA A 179 3.01 -3.96 -58.33
N THR A 180 4.05 -3.19 -58.07
CA THR A 180 4.79 -3.29 -56.80
C THR A 180 3.85 -2.93 -55.65
N ILE A 181 3.80 -3.78 -54.63
CA ILE A 181 3.03 -3.56 -53.41
C ILE A 181 3.97 -3.59 -52.20
N GLY A 182 3.60 -2.87 -51.15
CA GLY A 182 4.31 -2.84 -49.89
C GLY A 182 3.40 -2.46 -48.73
N PHE A 183 4.00 -2.39 -47.55
CA PHE A 183 3.35 -1.92 -46.33
C PHE A 183 4.30 -1.03 -45.57
N ASP A 184 3.75 0.04 -44.99
CA ASP A 184 4.43 0.80 -43.94
C ASP A 184 4.03 0.20 -42.60
N ILE A 185 5.01 -0.14 -41.77
CA ILE A 185 4.80 -0.57 -40.39
C ILE A 185 5.42 0.48 -39.47
N THR A 186 4.59 1.08 -38.64
CA THR A 186 5.02 2.02 -37.60
C THR A 186 4.87 1.35 -36.24
N VAL A 187 5.96 1.33 -35.49
CA VAL A 187 5.99 0.86 -34.10
C VAL A 187 6.20 2.06 -33.20
N SER A 188 5.33 2.26 -32.22
CA SER A 188 5.44 3.36 -31.26
C SER A 188 5.33 2.85 -29.83
N ASN A 189 6.05 3.49 -28.91
CA ASN A 189 5.89 3.28 -27.48
C ASN A 189 5.21 4.51 -26.87
N SER A 190 3.95 4.37 -26.49
CA SER A 190 3.15 5.42 -25.83
C SER A 190 3.19 5.32 -24.30
N GLY A 191 3.86 4.31 -23.74
CA GLY A 191 3.94 4.05 -22.30
C GLY A 191 4.97 4.91 -21.57
N ALA A 192 4.93 4.87 -20.24
CA ALA A 192 5.74 5.75 -19.39
C ALA A 192 7.22 5.32 -19.24
N VAL A 193 7.59 4.15 -19.77
CA VAL A 193 8.96 3.61 -19.69
C VAL A 193 9.46 3.12 -21.05
N PRO A 194 10.78 3.11 -21.28
CA PRO A 194 11.37 2.54 -22.48
C PRO A 194 10.98 1.05 -22.65
N ALA A 195 10.56 0.67 -23.85
CA ALA A 195 10.37 -0.72 -24.20
C ALA A 195 11.70 -1.37 -24.53
N THR A 196 11.92 -2.60 -24.06
CA THR A 196 13.12 -3.40 -24.36
C THR A 196 12.68 -4.77 -24.87
N GLY A 197 13.51 -5.41 -25.70
CA GLY A 197 13.20 -6.74 -26.24
C GLY A 197 11.98 -6.80 -27.17
N VAL A 198 11.55 -5.67 -27.75
CA VAL A 198 10.40 -5.62 -28.65
C VAL A 198 10.73 -6.35 -29.95
N THR A 199 9.95 -7.37 -30.29
CA THR A 199 10.01 -8.08 -31.57
C THR A 199 8.69 -7.87 -32.30
N VAL A 200 8.74 -7.40 -33.54
CA VAL A 200 7.57 -7.28 -34.42
C VAL A 200 7.67 -8.32 -35.52
N THR A 201 6.59 -9.09 -35.68
CA THR A 201 6.50 -10.13 -36.71
C THR A 201 5.37 -9.79 -37.66
N ASP A 202 5.69 -9.76 -38.95
CA ASP A 202 4.71 -9.57 -40.01
C ASP A 202 4.62 -10.82 -40.89
N ASN A 203 3.60 -11.66 -40.65
CA ASN A 203 3.41 -12.89 -41.40
C ASN A 203 2.67 -12.60 -42.71
N LEU A 204 3.31 -12.91 -43.84
CA LEU A 204 2.66 -12.86 -45.14
C LEU A 204 1.62 -13.99 -45.26
N PRO A 205 0.41 -13.73 -45.82
CA PRO A 205 -0.55 -14.79 -46.12
C PRO A 205 0.08 -15.86 -47.02
N ALA A 206 -0.23 -17.12 -46.77
CA ALA A 206 0.10 -18.19 -47.70
C ALA A 206 -0.53 -17.87 -49.07
N LYS A 207 0.28 -17.89 -50.14
CA LYS A 207 -0.25 -17.71 -51.50
C LYS A 207 -1.31 -18.78 -51.75
N ALA A 208 -2.47 -18.41 -52.33
CA ALA A 208 -3.52 -19.34 -52.74
C ALA A 208 -3.08 -20.32 -53.86
N ASN A 209 -1.84 -20.22 -54.33
CA ASN A 209 -1.29 -20.91 -55.47
C ASN A 209 0.24 -21.02 -55.29
N ALA A 210 0.67 -22.12 -54.67
CA ALA A 210 2.06 -22.46 -54.32
C ALA A 210 3.00 -22.71 -55.53
N ALA A 211 2.71 -22.16 -56.71
CA ALA A 211 3.39 -22.52 -57.97
C ALA A 211 4.35 -21.46 -58.54
N SER A 212 4.58 -20.34 -57.85
CA SER A 212 5.61 -19.36 -58.25
C SER A 212 6.45 -18.92 -57.07
N SER A 213 7.63 -19.52 -56.97
CA SER A 213 8.75 -19.14 -56.10
C SER A 213 9.39 -17.82 -56.55
N GLY A 214 8.58 -16.78 -56.69
CA GLY A 214 9.06 -15.41 -56.56
C GLY A 214 8.92 -15.07 -55.09
N ASP A 215 10.02 -15.12 -54.35
CA ASP A 215 10.12 -14.45 -53.07
C ASP A 215 9.62 -13.01 -53.26
N LEU A 216 8.74 -12.56 -52.36
CA LEU A 216 8.54 -11.13 -52.18
C LEU A 216 9.86 -10.61 -51.61
N ASN A 217 10.78 -10.21 -52.49
CA ASN A 217 11.99 -9.49 -52.12
C ASN A 217 11.55 -8.15 -51.53
N TRP A 218 11.33 -8.11 -50.21
CA TRP A 218 11.23 -6.86 -49.49
C TRP A 218 12.65 -6.43 -49.09
N SER A 219 12.99 -5.18 -49.39
CA SER A 219 14.20 -4.53 -48.92
C SER A 219 13.76 -3.46 -47.93
N LEU A 220 14.16 -3.58 -46.66
CA LEU A 220 14.15 -2.43 -45.76
C LEU A 220 15.25 -1.49 -46.25
N ASN A 221 14.89 -0.36 -46.84
CA ASN A 221 15.83 0.72 -47.05
C ASN A 221 15.70 1.66 -45.84
N PRO A 222 16.70 1.72 -44.95
CA PRO A 222 16.64 2.55 -43.74
C PRO A 222 16.49 4.04 -44.05
#